data_AF-A0A6F9DVX7-F1
#
_entry.id   AF-A0A6F9DVX7-F1
#
_cell.length_a   1.000
_cell.length_b   1.000
_cell.length_c   1.000
_cell.angle_alpha   90.00
_cell.angle_beta   90.00
_cell.angle_gamma   90.00
#
_symmetry.space_group_name_H-M   'P 1'
#
loop_
_entity.id
_entity.type
_entity.pdbx_description
1 polymer ?
#
loop_
_entity_poly.entity_id
_entity_poly.type
_entity_poly.pdbx_seq_one_letter_code
_entity_poly.pdbx_strand_id
1 'polypeptide(L)'
;MSLPVTYAPKAFRWLNGIFAVYKPADVPHYPFVSSIVDKLVLDINSLEQRPQKKRVVFKRQSEIEDSDHPVDESNQSHVGQLENTLKPVCVPDWFDHPLVQGPRFRHSDFELLCGTTLDVKACGVLVVGLKDLGSDLIKRFDRAKLPRKYLAHGHLGLASLSATGETKIVERSTWQHVTADKIARILMHIQGTHRKASIRQTGVDLSTQKAYELALEGLLKPQQYCGPIILDLKLVEFKPPKFGIEVTCIDEACSDIRRLIHEIGLILKTNAICTYVQRQQDGPFLYDDPNTLLLRQINVQRVLESMTYFRHVLTPGMLKRHTHFRNETLVLPDPVSKAPTQTLLTAASDTQDKGVTTDDDTLLEELSETSVGG
;
A
#
# COMPACT_ATOMS: atom_id res chain seq x y z
N MET A 1 13.06 -12.09 13.53
CA MET A 1 13.10 -12.98 12.35
C MET A 1 11.74 -13.65 12.23
N SER A 2 10.97 -13.30 11.20
CA SER A 2 9.72 -13.99 10.88
C SER A 2 10.04 -15.40 10.38
N LEU A 3 9.23 -16.38 10.75
CA LEU A 3 9.36 -17.76 10.25
C LEU A 3 9.13 -17.78 8.73
N PRO A 4 9.90 -18.58 7.96
CA PRO A 4 9.72 -18.70 6.53
C PRO A 4 8.33 -19.28 6.23
N VAL A 5 7.59 -18.64 5.32
CA VAL A 5 6.26 -19.09 4.93
C VAL A 5 6.39 -20.25 3.95
N THR A 6 6.08 -21.47 4.40
CA THR A 6 6.15 -22.68 3.56
C THR A 6 4.84 -23.01 2.87
N TYR A 7 3.70 -22.70 3.50
CA TYR A 7 2.37 -23.12 3.04
C TYR A 7 1.64 -22.02 2.24
N ALA A 8 1.36 -22.29 0.96
CA ALA A 8 0.86 -21.31 0.01
C ALA A 8 -0.51 -20.69 0.36
N PRO A 9 -1.55 -21.46 0.79
CA PRO A 9 -2.84 -20.88 1.14
C PRO A 9 -2.79 -19.93 2.34
N LYS A 10 -1.89 -20.19 3.30
CA LYS A 10 -1.67 -19.30 4.45
C LYS A 10 -0.92 -18.04 4.02
N ALA A 11 0.11 -18.19 3.18
CA ALA A 11 0.81 -17.07 2.56
C ALA A 11 -0.16 -16.15 1.80
N PHE A 12 -1.01 -16.73 0.96
CA PHE A 12 -1.99 -15.99 0.18
C PHE A 12 -2.95 -15.19 1.05
N ARG A 13 -3.42 -15.74 2.17
CA ARG A 13 -4.30 -15.02 3.12
C ARG A 13 -3.62 -13.80 3.74
N TRP A 14 -2.31 -13.88 3.97
CA TRP A 14 -1.52 -12.80 4.54
C TRP A 14 -1.06 -11.74 3.54
N LEU A 15 -1.00 -12.11 2.25
CA LEU A 15 -0.76 -11.20 1.13
C LEU A 15 -1.99 -10.31 0.87
N ASN A 16 -2.33 -9.47 1.84
CA ASN A 16 -3.42 -8.52 1.80
C ASN A 16 -3.01 -7.26 2.59
N GLY A 17 -2.61 -6.20 1.90
CA GLY A 17 -2.01 -5.02 2.54
C GLY A 17 -1.24 -4.12 1.57
N ILE A 18 -0.45 -3.20 2.11
CA ILE A 18 0.40 -2.28 1.34
C ILE A 18 1.87 -2.63 1.52
N PHE A 19 2.62 -2.51 0.43
CA PHE A 19 4.08 -2.54 0.43
C PHE A 19 4.64 -1.49 -0.54
N ALA A 20 5.94 -1.21 -0.42
CA ALA A 20 6.64 -0.29 -1.30
C ALA A 20 7.57 -1.03 -2.26
N VAL A 21 7.59 -0.58 -3.51
CA VAL A 21 8.46 -1.12 -4.57
C VAL A 21 9.20 0.02 -5.24
N TYR A 22 10.48 -0.15 -5.53
CA TYR A 22 11.23 0.81 -6.34
C TYR A 22 11.02 0.55 -7.84
N LYS A 23 10.45 1.53 -8.52
CA LYS A 23 10.25 1.53 -9.97
C LYS A 23 11.49 2.13 -10.67
N PRO A 24 12.13 1.41 -11.62
CA PRO A 24 13.22 1.96 -12.42
C PRO A 24 12.70 2.96 -13.47
N ALA A 25 13.62 3.78 -14.00
CA ALA A 25 13.33 4.67 -15.12
C ALA A 25 13.12 3.86 -16.41
N ASP A 26 12.46 4.47 -17.40
CA ASP A 26 12.20 3.92 -18.73
C ASP A 26 11.26 2.71 -18.78
N VAL A 27 10.63 2.36 -17.66
CA VAL A 27 9.65 1.27 -17.61
C VAL A 27 8.24 1.84 -17.47
N PRO A 28 7.30 1.52 -18.38
CA PRO A 28 5.91 1.95 -18.22
C PRO A 28 5.25 1.31 -17.01
N HIS A 29 4.27 2.00 -16.42
CA HIS A 29 3.61 1.58 -15.19
C HIS A 29 2.95 0.19 -15.30
N TYR A 30 2.17 -0.05 -16.35
CA TYR A 30 1.39 -1.28 -16.48
C TYR A 30 2.25 -2.55 -16.63
N PRO A 31 3.24 -2.63 -17.54
CA PRO A 31 4.17 -3.76 -17.63
C PRO A 31 4.97 -3.98 -16.34
N PHE A 32 5.33 -2.90 -15.63
CA PHE A 32 6.02 -3.00 -14.35
C PHE A 32 5.15 -3.72 -13.30
N VAL A 33 3.89 -3.30 -13.15
CA VAL A 33 2.95 -3.94 -12.23
C VAL A 33 2.68 -5.39 -12.63
N SER A 34 2.50 -5.67 -13.93
CA SER A 34 2.37 -7.05 -14.42
C SER A 34 3.57 -7.91 -14.02
N SER A 35 4.79 -7.40 -14.18
CA SER A 35 6.02 -8.12 -13.80
C SER A 35 6.09 -8.43 -12.29
N ILE A 36 5.48 -7.59 -11.44
CA ILE A 36 5.36 -7.87 -10.00
C ILE A 36 4.40 -9.04 -9.78
N VAL A 37 3.25 -9.02 -10.44
CA VAL A 37 2.25 -10.10 -10.36
C VAL A 37 2.85 -11.41 -10.84
N ASP A 38 3.53 -11.41 -11.97
CA ASP A 38 4.14 -12.61 -12.56
C ASP A 38 5.10 -13.28 -11.55
N LYS A 39 5.91 -12.49 -10.86
CA LYS A 39 6.82 -13.00 -9.82
C LYS A 39 6.09 -13.55 -8.62
N LEU A 40 5.04 -12.87 -8.16
CA LEU A 40 4.22 -13.35 -7.03
C LEU A 40 3.49 -14.64 -7.36
N VAL A 41 2.94 -14.75 -8.57
CA VAL A 41 2.25 -15.96 -9.06
C VAL A 41 3.24 -17.13 -9.17
N LEU A 42 4.42 -16.91 -9.74
CA LEU A 42 5.45 -17.95 -9.85
C LEU A 42 5.91 -18.43 -8.47
N ASP A 43 6.19 -17.49 -7.57
CA ASP A 43 6.74 -17.79 -6.26
C ASP A 43 5.69 -18.47 -5.36
N ILE A 44 4.45 -17.99 -5.33
CA ILE A 44 3.40 -18.62 -4.50
C ILE A 44 3.05 -20.04 -4.96
N ASN A 45 3.12 -20.32 -6.27
CA ASN A 45 2.86 -21.64 -6.81
C ASN A 45 4.04 -22.61 -6.56
N SER A 46 5.24 -22.10 -6.28
CA SER A 46 6.41 -22.90 -5.89
C SER A 46 6.38 -23.37 -4.43
N LEU A 47 5.59 -22.70 -3.58
CA LEU A 47 5.38 -23.07 -2.17
C LEU A 47 4.53 -24.35 -2.02
N GLU A 48 4.48 -24.90 -0.80
CA GLU A 48 3.68 -26.08 -0.49
C GLU A 48 2.20 -25.81 -0.75
N GLN A 49 1.64 -26.53 -1.72
CA GLN A 49 0.26 -26.39 -2.14
C GLN A 49 -0.67 -27.26 -1.30
N ARG A 50 -1.94 -26.88 -1.23
CA ARG A 50 -2.96 -27.74 -0.60
C ARG A 50 -3.02 -29.12 -1.30
N PRO A 51 -3.21 -30.21 -0.53
CA PRO A 51 -3.41 -31.53 -1.13
C PRO A 51 -4.67 -31.56 -1.99
N GLN A 52 -4.69 -32.49 -2.95
CA GLN A 52 -5.86 -32.74 -3.78
C GLN A 52 -7.07 -33.13 -2.93
N LYS A 53 -8.25 -32.62 -3.28
CA LYS A 53 -9.51 -33.01 -2.64
C LYS A 53 -9.76 -34.51 -2.87
N LYS A 54 -10.39 -35.14 -1.89
CA LYS A 54 -10.89 -36.51 -2.01
C LYS A 54 -12.40 -36.45 -2.10
N ARG A 55 -12.99 -37.23 -3.01
CA ARG A 55 -14.43 -37.41 -3.15
C ARG A 55 -14.80 -38.78 -2.62
N VAL A 56 -15.90 -38.84 -1.87
CA VAL A 56 -16.48 -40.10 -1.44
C VAL A 56 -17.29 -40.67 -2.61
N VAL A 57 -16.89 -41.85 -3.08
CA VAL A 57 -17.61 -42.61 -4.09
C VAL A 57 -18.10 -43.89 -3.44
N PHE A 58 -19.39 -44.16 -3.58
CA PHE A 58 -19.96 -45.42 -3.13
C PHE A 58 -19.65 -46.49 -4.17
N LYS A 59 -18.83 -47.47 -3.80
CA LYS A 59 -18.51 -48.63 -4.63
C LYS A 59 -19.21 -49.87 -4.10
N ARG A 60 -19.55 -50.81 -4.98
CA ARG A 60 -20.04 -52.13 -4.54
C ARG A 60 -18.88 -52.93 -3.97
N GLN A 61 -19.20 -53.80 -3.01
CA GLN A 61 -18.18 -54.56 -2.28
C GLN A 61 -17.34 -55.47 -3.20
N SER A 62 -17.94 -56.00 -4.26
CA SER A 62 -17.23 -56.76 -5.30
C SER A 62 -16.16 -55.94 -6.05
N GLU A 63 -16.38 -54.64 -6.24
CA GLU A 63 -15.47 -53.75 -6.99
C GLU A 63 -14.25 -53.26 -6.16
N ILE A 64 -14.19 -53.61 -4.87
CA ILE A 64 -13.11 -53.22 -3.93
C ILE A 64 -12.08 -54.35 -3.78
N GLU A 65 -12.52 -55.61 -3.89
CA GLU A 65 -11.68 -56.80 -3.68
C GLU A 65 -10.81 -57.12 -4.91
N ASP A 66 -11.21 -56.69 -6.11
CA ASP A 66 -10.48 -56.92 -7.37
C ASP A 66 -9.17 -56.13 -7.53
N SER A 67 -8.88 -55.15 -6.65
CA SER A 67 -7.73 -54.24 -6.85
C SER A 67 -6.44 -54.59 -6.11
N ASP A 68 -6.44 -55.53 -5.14
CA ASP A 68 -5.22 -55.79 -4.33
C ASP A 68 -4.84 -57.27 -4.09
N HIS A 69 -5.60 -58.30 -4.50
CA HIS A 69 -5.19 -59.70 -4.31
C HIS A 69 -5.67 -60.66 -5.44
N PRO A 70 -4.86 -61.67 -5.83
CA PRO A 70 -5.26 -62.68 -6.81
C PRO A 70 -6.35 -63.59 -6.23
N VAL A 71 -7.35 -63.89 -7.07
CA VAL A 71 -8.59 -64.59 -6.74
C VAL A 71 -8.32 -66.09 -6.47
N ASP A 72 -8.61 -66.57 -5.26
CA ASP A 72 -8.76 -68.00 -4.98
C ASP A 72 -10.22 -68.42 -5.25
N GLU A 73 -10.43 -69.13 -6.36
CA GLU A 73 -11.72 -69.67 -6.83
C GLU A 73 -12.17 -70.90 -6.02
N SER A 74 -12.60 -70.73 -4.76
CA SER A 74 -13.13 -71.90 -4.04
C SER A 74 -14.19 -71.62 -2.99
N ASN A 75 -15.20 -70.76 -3.24
CA ASN A 75 -16.46 -70.77 -2.48
C ASN A 75 -17.60 -70.03 -3.22
N GLN A 76 -18.15 -70.64 -4.28
CA GLN A 76 -19.45 -70.25 -4.84
C GLN A 76 -20.57 -71.06 -4.18
N SER A 77 -21.14 -70.60 -3.06
CA SER A 77 -22.47 -71.04 -2.64
C SER A 77 -23.03 -70.25 -1.45
N HIS A 78 -23.19 -68.93 -1.55
CA HIS A 78 -24.17 -68.13 -0.77
C HIS A 78 -24.47 -66.81 -1.49
N VAL A 79 -24.96 -66.90 -2.73
CA VAL A 79 -25.31 -65.76 -3.59
C VAL A 79 -26.81 -65.49 -3.43
N GLY A 80 -27.20 -64.36 -2.83
CA GLY A 80 -28.61 -63.98 -2.84
C GLY A 80 -29.04 -62.74 -2.05
N GLN A 81 -28.37 -62.32 -0.97
CA GLN A 81 -28.90 -61.24 -0.12
C GLN A 81 -27.91 -60.23 0.47
N LEU A 82 -26.62 -60.28 0.11
CA LEU A 82 -25.61 -59.31 0.57
C LEU A 82 -24.94 -58.48 -0.55
N GLU A 83 -25.43 -58.57 -1.79
CA GLU A 83 -24.73 -58.01 -2.97
C GLU A 83 -24.87 -56.49 -3.17
N ASN A 84 -25.72 -55.82 -2.40
CA ASN A 84 -26.01 -54.38 -2.58
C ASN A 84 -25.54 -53.51 -1.39
N THR A 85 -24.55 -53.95 -0.62
CA THR A 85 -23.93 -53.07 0.38
C THR A 85 -22.92 -52.15 -0.29
N LEU A 86 -23.31 -50.89 -0.52
CA LEU A 86 -22.44 -49.83 -0.99
C LEU A 86 -21.51 -49.37 0.13
N LYS A 87 -20.19 -49.50 -0.06
CA LYS A 87 -19.19 -48.97 0.89
C LYS A 87 -18.68 -47.60 0.42
N PRO A 88 -18.62 -46.59 1.30
CA PRO A 88 -18.02 -45.31 0.97
C PRO A 88 -16.50 -45.45 0.83
N VAL A 89 -15.95 -45.15 -0.35
CA VAL A 89 -14.50 -45.15 -0.62
C VAL A 89 -14.04 -43.73 -0.96
N CYS A 90 -12.98 -43.28 -0.32
CA CYS A 90 -12.37 -41.97 -0.58
C CYS A 90 -11.42 -42.05 -1.78
N VAL A 91 -11.86 -41.54 -2.94
CA VAL A 91 -11.09 -41.51 -4.19
C VAL A 91 -10.54 -40.10 -4.42
N PRO A 92 -9.32 -39.90 -4.95
CA PRO A 92 -8.84 -38.57 -5.33
C PRO A 92 -9.76 -37.94 -6.37
N ASP A 93 -10.06 -36.65 -6.20
CA ASP A 93 -10.85 -35.89 -7.16
C ASP A 93 -9.94 -35.36 -8.28
N TRP A 94 -9.97 -36.04 -9.42
CA TRP A 94 -9.16 -35.68 -10.59
C TRP A 94 -9.50 -34.30 -11.17
N PHE A 95 -10.72 -33.78 -10.93
CA PHE A 95 -11.06 -32.42 -11.32
C PHE A 95 -10.29 -31.37 -10.53
N ASP A 96 -9.76 -31.69 -9.34
CA ASP A 96 -8.97 -30.78 -8.49
C ASP A 96 -7.45 -30.92 -8.70
N HIS A 97 -7.04 -31.78 -9.63
CA HIS A 97 -5.63 -32.05 -9.89
C HIS A 97 -4.97 -30.85 -10.63
N PRO A 98 -3.76 -30.41 -10.25
CA PRO A 98 -3.08 -29.27 -10.87
C PRO A 98 -2.86 -29.42 -12.39
N LEU A 99 -2.68 -30.63 -12.90
CA LEU A 99 -2.54 -30.87 -14.35
C LEU A 99 -3.85 -30.66 -15.13
N VAL A 100 -5.00 -30.71 -14.45
CA VAL A 100 -6.32 -30.53 -15.06
C VAL A 100 -6.77 -29.07 -14.93
N GLN A 101 -6.69 -28.49 -13.72
CA GLN A 101 -7.10 -27.09 -13.49
C GLN A 101 -6.03 -26.05 -13.85
N GLY A 102 -4.78 -26.49 -14.02
CA GLY A 102 -3.62 -25.61 -14.10
C GLY A 102 -3.09 -25.19 -12.71
N PRO A 103 -2.20 -24.18 -12.66
CA PRO A 103 -1.65 -23.67 -11.41
C PRO A 103 -2.76 -23.18 -10.48
N ARG A 104 -2.56 -23.40 -9.17
CA ARG A 104 -3.58 -23.12 -8.15
C ARG A 104 -3.85 -21.63 -7.98
N PHE A 105 -2.82 -20.79 -8.12
CA PHE A 105 -2.95 -19.33 -8.10
C PHE A 105 -2.68 -18.76 -9.49
N ARG A 106 -3.54 -17.84 -9.91
CA ARG A 106 -3.51 -17.20 -11.23
C ARG A 106 -3.31 -15.69 -11.09
N HIS A 107 -2.99 -15.01 -12.18
CA HIS A 107 -2.83 -13.54 -12.19
C HIS A 107 -4.09 -12.81 -11.72
N SER A 108 -5.28 -13.36 -12.01
CA SER A 108 -6.56 -12.82 -11.56
C SER A 108 -6.72 -12.76 -10.04
N ASP A 109 -5.99 -13.60 -9.30
CA ASP A 109 -6.09 -13.69 -7.84
C ASP A 109 -5.28 -12.59 -7.14
N PHE A 110 -4.47 -11.85 -7.92
CA PHE A 110 -3.60 -10.78 -7.47
C PHE A 110 -4.07 -9.45 -8.04
N GLU A 111 -5.04 -8.85 -7.37
CA GLU A 111 -5.47 -7.49 -7.67
C GLU A 111 -4.51 -6.48 -7.04
N LEU A 112 -3.83 -5.70 -7.87
CA LEU A 112 -2.90 -4.65 -7.42
C LEU A 112 -3.50 -3.27 -7.72
N LEU A 113 -3.53 -2.42 -6.71
CA LEU A 113 -3.83 -0.99 -6.86
C LEU A 113 -2.57 -0.20 -6.50
N CYS A 114 -2.09 0.62 -7.42
CA CYS A 114 -0.99 1.55 -7.13
C CYS A 114 -1.55 2.88 -6.63
N GLY A 115 -0.79 3.54 -5.75
CA GLY A 115 -1.06 4.93 -5.37
C GLY A 115 -0.73 5.90 -6.51
N THR A 116 -0.20 7.07 -6.18
CA THR A 116 0.20 8.07 -7.19
C THR A 116 1.25 7.49 -8.15
N THR A 117 0.90 7.45 -9.43
CA THR A 117 1.67 6.78 -10.48
C THR A 117 2.90 7.59 -10.89
N LEU A 118 3.96 6.87 -11.28
CA LEU A 118 5.16 7.46 -11.85
C LEU A 118 5.15 7.31 -13.38
N ASP A 119 5.38 8.41 -14.07
CA ASP A 119 5.54 8.45 -15.52
C ASP A 119 6.73 7.58 -15.99
N VAL A 120 6.75 7.17 -17.27
CA VAL A 120 7.70 6.22 -17.86
C VAL A 120 9.16 6.57 -17.54
N LYS A 121 9.56 7.83 -17.71
CA LYS A 121 10.94 8.31 -17.43
C LYS A 121 11.21 8.56 -15.95
N ALA A 122 10.17 8.66 -15.12
CA ALA A 122 10.35 8.85 -13.70
C ALA A 122 10.62 7.50 -13.01
N CYS A 123 11.49 7.55 -12.02
CA CYS A 123 11.84 6.41 -11.18
C CYS A 123 11.56 6.73 -9.71
N GLY A 124 11.71 5.74 -8.83
CA GLY A 124 11.60 5.94 -7.39
C GLY A 124 10.60 5.03 -6.73
N VAL A 125 10.26 5.37 -5.48
CA VAL A 125 9.31 4.60 -4.65
C VAL A 125 7.94 4.58 -5.31
N LEU A 126 7.29 3.43 -5.35
CA LEU A 126 5.91 3.23 -5.75
C LEU A 126 5.19 2.41 -4.68
N VAL A 127 4.14 2.99 -4.11
CA VAL A 127 3.32 2.33 -3.09
C VAL A 127 2.27 1.48 -3.80
N VAL A 128 2.22 0.19 -3.44
CA VAL A 128 1.37 -0.82 -4.06
C VAL A 128 0.51 -1.47 -2.99
N GLY A 129 -0.80 -1.45 -3.20
CA GLY A 129 -1.78 -2.20 -2.43
C GLY A 129 -2.11 -3.52 -3.11
N LEU A 130 -2.15 -4.58 -2.33
CA LEU A 130 -2.52 -5.93 -2.76
C LEU A 130 -3.89 -6.30 -2.18
N LYS A 131 -4.80 -6.78 -3.05
CA LYS A 131 -6.18 -7.19 -2.75
C LYS A 131 -7.03 -6.06 -2.13
N ASP A 132 -8.17 -6.43 -1.55
CA ASP A 132 -9.17 -5.51 -1.00
C ASP A 132 -8.60 -4.59 0.09
N LEU A 133 -7.87 -5.13 1.07
CA LEU A 133 -7.32 -4.33 2.17
C LEU A 133 -6.25 -3.37 1.64
N GLY A 134 -5.37 -3.85 0.76
CA GLY A 134 -4.38 -2.99 0.11
C GLY A 134 -5.02 -1.87 -0.68
N SER A 135 -6.07 -2.17 -1.44
CA SER A 135 -6.81 -1.19 -2.24
C SER A 135 -7.50 -0.13 -1.37
N ASP A 136 -8.13 -0.52 -0.26
CA ASP A 136 -8.72 0.46 0.67
C ASP A 136 -7.66 1.32 1.36
N LEU A 137 -6.56 0.71 1.80
CA LEU A 137 -5.45 1.44 2.40
C LEU A 137 -4.82 2.45 1.42
N ILE A 138 -4.69 2.11 0.13
CA ILE A 138 -4.16 3.04 -0.89
C ILE A 138 -5.11 4.23 -1.04
N LYS A 139 -6.42 3.99 -1.10
CA LYS A 139 -7.43 5.07 -1.13
C LYS A 139 -7.35 5.96 0.12
N ARG A 140 -7.08 5.39 1.29
CA ARG A 140 -6.88 6.18 2.53
C ARG A 140 -5.57 6.96 2.48
N PHE A 141 -4.51 6.36 1.98
CA PHE A 141 -3.20 6.97 1.79
C PHE A 141 -3.26 8.17 0.84
N ASP A 142 -3.89 8.01 -0.33
CA ASP A 142 -4.09 9.09 -1.29
C ASP A 142 -5.04 10.18 -0.75
N ARG A 143 -5.97 9.83 0.15
CA ARG A 143 -6.79 10.79 0.87
C ARG A 143 -6.00 11.56 1.92
N ALA A 144 -5.01 10.94 2.57
CA ALA A 144 -4.22 11.60 3.63
C ALA A 144 -3.37 12.78 3.12
N LYS A 145 -3.07 12.82 1.80
CA LYS A 145 -2.26 13.88 1.17
C LYS A 145 -0.96 14.12 1.93
N LEU A 146 -0.23 13.03 2.10
CA LEU A 146 1.10 13.05 2.71
C LEU A 146 2.10 13.70 1.72
N PRO A 147 3.09 14.42 2.25
CA PRO A 147 4.11 15.03 1.41
C PRO A 147 4.96 13.96 0.73
N ARG A 148 5.39 14.28 -0.48
CA ARG A 148 6.27 13.45 -1.30
C ARG A 148 7.51 14.24 -1.65
N LYS A 149 8.66 13.55 -1.65
CA LYS A 149 9.95 14.15 -1.94
C LYS A 149 10.50 13.61 -3.24
N TYR A 150 10.88 14.53 -4.11
CA TYR A 150 11.45 14.26 -5.41
C TYR A 150 12.83 14.89 -5.54
N LEU A 151 13.75 14.14 -6.15
CA LEU A 151 14.98 14.66 -6.70
C LEU A 151 14.77 14.84 -8.20
N ALA A 152 14.97 16.07 -8.69
CA ALA A 152 14.81 16.38 -10.10
C ALA A 152 16.05 17.07 -10.65
N HIS A 153 16.53 16.61 -11.81
CA HIS A 153 17.68 17.23 -12.49
C HIS A 153 17.23 18.00 -13.72
N GLY A 154 17.67 19.26 -13.79
CA GLY A 154 17.48 20.16 -14.92
C GLY A 154 18.76 20.35 -15.72
N HIS A 155 18.59 20.62 -17.01
CA HIS A 155 19.66 21.08 -17.88
C HIS A 155 19.32 22.49 -18.40
N LEU A 156 20.18 23.46 -18.10
CA LEU A 156 20.04 24.85 -18.53
C LEU A 156 20.43 25.03 -20.00
N GLY A 157 19.88 26.06 -20.62
CA GLY A 157 20.18 26.46 -22.00
C GLY A 157 19.55 25.59 -23.08
N LEU A 158 18.62 24.69 -22.74
CA LEU A 158 17.92 23.85 -23.70
C LEU A 158 16.41 24.05 -23.57
N ALA A 159 15.70 24.08 -24.69
CA ALA A 159 14.24 24.06 -24.73
C ALA A 159 13.73 22.94 -25.64
N SER A 160 12.63 22.33 -25.23
CA SER A 160 11.91 21.33 -26.01
C SER A 160 10.41 21.51 -25.86
N LEU A 161 9.62 21.06 -26.85
CA LEU A 161 8.15 21.24 -26.88
C LEU A 161 7.45 20.69 -25.63
N SER A 162 7.92 19.57 -25.10
CA SER A 162 7.33 18.92 -23.92
C SER A 162 8.05 19.26 -22.60
N ALA A 163 9.04 20.15 -22.62
CA ALA A 163 9.95 20.42 -21.49
C ALA A 163 10.66 19.16 -20.91
N THR A 164 10.64 18.05 -21.67
CA THR A 164 11.31 16.78 -21.38
C THR A 164 12.51 16.60 -22.31
N GLY A 165 13.51 15.84 -21.87
CA GLY A 165 14.69 15.50 -22.68
C GLY A 165 14.42 14.54 -23.84
N GLU A 166 13.18 14.09 -24.04
CA GLU A 166 12.80 13.09 -25.05
C GLU A 166 12.55 13.69 -26.43
N THR A 167 12.04 14.91 -26.44
CA THR A 167 11.60 15.59 -27.66
C THR A 167 12.78 16.32 -28.30
N LYS A 168 12.71 16.51 -29.62
CA LYS A 168 13.76 17.22 -30.35
C LYS A 168 13.98 18.60 -29.74
N ILE A 169 15.23 18.90 -29.39
CA ILE A 169 15.62 20.21 -28.89
C ILE A 169 15.26 21.26 -29.93
N VAL A 170 14.40 22.19 -29.53
CA VAL A 170 13.88 23.26 -30.39
C VAL A 170 14.79 24.48 -30.32
N GLU A 171 15.27 24.82 -29.12
CA GLU A 171 16.01 26.06 -28.89
C GLU A 171 17.20 25.81 -27.96
N ARG A 172 18.26 26.59 -28.17
CA ARG A 172 19.40 26.69 -27.27
C ARG A 172 19.58 28.13 -26.83
N SER A 173 19.74 28.34 -25.53
CA SER A 173 19.91 29.66 -24.93
C SER A 173 21.17 29.71 -24.07
N THR A 174 21.67 30.92 -23.83
CA THR A 174 22.83 31.13 -22.97
C THR A 174 22.45 30.88 -21.50
N TRP A 175 23.40 30.33 -20.74
CA TRP A 175 23.21 29.97 -19.33
C TRP A 175 24.38 30.40 -18.44
N GLN A 176 25.42 31.00 -19.02
CA GLN A 176 26.65 31.39 -18.32
C GLN A 176 26.40 32.45 -17.22
N HIS A 177 25.31 33.21 -17.34
CA HIS A 177 24.89 34.19 -16.33
C HIS A 177 24.24 33.55 -15.09
N VAL A 178 23.93 32.25 -15.12
CA VAL A 178 23.27 31.55 -14.03
C VAL A 178 24.30 31.10 -12.99
N THR A 179 24.12 31.52 -11.75
CA THR A 179 24.93 31.12 -10.61
C THR A 179 24.07 30.38 -9.57
N ALA A 180 24.70 29.60 -8.70
CA ALA A 180 23.99 28.89 -7.62
C ALA A 180 23.14 29.84 -6.76
N ASP A 181 23.65 31.02 -6.42
CA ASP A 181 22.94 32.03 -5.63
C ASP A 181 21.70 32.59 -6.33
N LYS A 182 21.73 32.70 -7.67
CA LYS A 182 20.55 33.12 -8.44
C LYS A 182 19.48 32.05 -8.40
N ILE A 183 19.87 30.79 -8.55
CA ILE A 183 18.94 29.66 -8.45
C ILE A 183 18.32 29.63 -7.06
N ALA A 184 19.14 29.63 -6.00
CA ALA A 184 18.66 29.58 -4.61
C ALA A 184 17.64 30.69 -4.30
N ARG A 185 17.89 31.94 -4.74
CA ARG A 185 16.96 33.06 -4.59
C ARG A 185 15.62 32.83 -5.30
N ILE A 186 15.64 32.25 -6.50
CA ILE A 186 14.42 31.94 -7.25
C ILE A 186 13.64 30.79 -6.61
N LEU A 187 14.33 29.75 -6.13
CA LEU A 187 13.68 28.65 -5.42
C LEU A 187 12.93 29.16 -4.18
N MET A 188 13.56 30.05 -3.39
CA MET A 188 12.91 30.70 -2.25
C MET A 188 11.69 31.55 -2.67
N HIS A 189 11.79 32.26 -3.79
CA HIS A 189 10.67 33.04 -4.33
C HIS A 189 9.49 32.14 -4.73
N ILE A 190 9.74 31.06 -5.47
CA ILE A 190 8.71 30.09 -5.88
C ILE A 190 8.07 29.44 -4.65
N GLN A 191 8.87 28.99 -3.68
CA GLN A 191 8.37 28.42 -2.44
C GLN A 191 7.47 29.40 -1.68
N GLY A 192 7.88 30.67 -1.57
CA GLY A 192 7.08 31.73 -0.95
C GLY A 192 5.74 31.96 -1.67
N THR A 193 5.74 31.89 -3.00
CA THR A 193 4.51 32.02 -3.82
C THR A 193 3.57 30.84 -3.61
N HIS A 194 4.07 29.59 -3.65
CA HIS A 194 3.24 28.41 -3.40
C HIS A 194 2.70 28.36 -1.96
N ARG A 195 3.49 28.77 -0.97
CA ARG A 195 3.02 28.87 0.42
C ARG A 195 1.86 29.86 0.57
N LYS A 196 1.96 31.03 -0.06
CA LYS A 196 0.87 32.02 -0.08
C LYS A 196 -0.36 31.49 -0.80
N ALA A 197 -0.17 30.81 -1.93
CA ALA A 197 -1.27 30.21 -2.70
C ALA A 197 -1.99 29.12 -1.89
N SER A 198 -1.24 28.20 -1.27
CA SER A 198 -1.78 27.12 -0.43
C SER A 198 -2.64 27.67 0.70
N ILE A 199 -2.21 28.75 1.36
CA ILE A 199 -2.96 29.36 2.44
C ILE A 199 -4.29 29.96 1.92
N ARG A 200 -4.24 30.70 0.80
CA ARG A 200 -5.44 31.28 0.19
C ARG A 200 -6.46 30.22 -0.25
N GLN A 201 -5.98 29.07 -0.71
CA GLN A 201 -6.81 27.95 -1.18
C GLN A 201 -7.46 27.15 -0.06
N THR A 202 -7.13 27.39 1.21
CA THR A 202 -7.81 26.74 2.33
C THR A 202 -9.26 27.22 2.48
N GLY A 203 -9.61 28.37 1.92
CA GLY A 203 -10.96 28.95 2.01
C GLY A 203 -11.34 29.42 3.42
N VAL A 204 -10.40 29.37 4.37
CA VAL A 204 -10.59 29.86 5.74
C VAL A 204 -9.96 31.25 5.85
N ASP A 205 -10.71 32.18 6.42
CA ASP A 205 -10.16 33.49 6.75
C ASP A 205 -9.14 33.35 7.88
N LEU A 206 -7.89 33.69 7.60
CA LEU A 206 -6.77 33.63 8.55
C LEU A 206 -7.01 34.47 9.82
N SER A 207 -7.91 35.45 9.76
CA SER A 207 -8.26 36.28 10.91
C SER A 207 -9.19 35.57 11.92
N THR A 208 -9.75 34.41 11.55
CA THR A 208 -10.67 33.68 12.42
C THR A 208 -9.96 32.71 13.38
N GLN A 209 -10.54 32.54 14.57
CA GLN A 209 -10.07 31.56 15.56
C GLN A 209 -9.99 30.13 15.00
N LYS A 210 -10.92 29.76 14.10
CA LYS A 210 -10.91 28.46 13.42
C LYS A 210 -9.65 28.25 12.57
N ALA A 211 -9.14 29.29 11.91
CA ALA A 211 -7.88 29.19 11.17
C ALA A 211 -6.69 28.97 12.11
N TYR A 212 -6.71 29.61 13.30
CA TYR A 212 -5.68 29.43 14.31
C TYR A 212 -5.68 28.01 14.88
N GLU A 213 -6.85 27.45 15.20
CA GLU A 213 -7.01 26.06 15.63
C GLU A 213 -6.49 25.08 14.57
N LEU A 214 -6.92 25.25 13.30
CA LEU A 214 -6.43 24.43 12.18
C LEU A 214 -4.91 24.58 11.97
N ALA A 215 -4.33 25.74 12.24
CA ALA A 215 -2.89 25.95 12.14
C ALA A 215 -2.13 25.23 13.27
N LEU A 216 -2.63 25.28 14.51
CA LEU A 216 -2.08 24.53 15.65
C LEU A 216 -2.12 23.02 15.41
N GLU A 217 -3.21 22.53 14.80
CA GLU A 217 -3.35 21.12 14.42
C GLU A 217 -2.52 20.74 13.18
N GLY A 218 -1.92 21.71 12.48
CA GLY A 218 -1.19 21.47 11.23
C GLY A 218 -2.09 21.09 10.04
N LEU A 219 -3.40 21.36 10.16
CA LEU A 219 -4.45 21.03 9.20
C LEU A 219 -4.79 22.19 8.25
N LEU A 220 -3.98 23.24 8.22
CA LEU A 220 -4.10 24.34 7.25
C LEU A 220 -3.64 23.89 5.85
N LYS A 221 -4.31 22.88 5.31
CA LYS A 221 -4.13 22.31 3.98
C LYS A 221 -5.38 22.60 3.15
N PRO A 222 -5.23 22.81 1.83
CA PRO A 222 -6.39 22.99 0.97
C PRO A 222 -7.29 21.75 1.03
N GLN A 223 -8.58 22.01 1.19
CA GLN A 223 -9.60 20.97 1.33
C GLN A 223 -9.94 20.31 0.00
N GLN A 224 -9.79 21.06 -1.10
CA GLN A 224 -10.05 20.62 -2.46
C GLN A 224 -8.76 20.51 -3.26
N TYR A 225 -8.79 19.69 -4.31
CA TYR A 225 -7.69 19.62 -5.26
C TYR A 225 -7.52 20.99 -5.94
N CYS A 226 -6.35 21.59 -5.78
CA CYS A 226 -6.02 22.91 -6.29
C CYS A 226 -4.74 22.91 -7.15
N GLY A 227 -4.32 21.71 -7.59
CA GLY A 227 -3.05 21.48 -8.28
C GLY A 227 -1.88 21.19 -7.33
N PRO A 228 -0.66 21.04 -7.88
CA PRO A 228 0.52 20.68 -7.12
C PRO A 228 0.93 21.80 -6.16
N ILE A 229 1.12 21.45 -4.88
CA ILE A 229 1.54 22.38 -3.84
C ILE A 229 2.96 22.05 -3.44
N ILE A 230 3.87 22.99 -3.71
CA ILE A 230 5.27 22.90 -3.30
C ILE A 230 5.38 23.40 -1.86
N LEU A 231 5.82 22.52 -0.97
CA LEU A 231 6.05 22.81 0.45
C LEU A 231 7.49 23.26 0.69
N ASP A 232 8.44 22.56 0.08
CA ASP A 232 9.87 22.82 0.24
C ASP A 232 10.61 22.64 -1.09
N LEU A 233 11.61 23.50 -1.31
CA LEU A 233 12.36 23.54 -2.55
C LEU A 233 13.81 23.93 -2.27
N LYS A 234 14.73 23.00 -2.57
CA LYS A 234 16.16 23.15 -2.24
C LYS A 234 17.05 22.85 -3.44
N LEU A 235 18.15 23.57 -3.56
CA LEU A 235 19.22 23.25 -4.50
C LEU A 235 20.12 22.19 -3.86
N VAL A 236 20.23 21.03 -4.51
CA VAL A 236 21.05 19.91 -4.03
C VAL A 236 22.43 19.96 -4.68
N GLU A 237 22.46 20.16 -5.99
CA GLU A 237 23.69 20.11 -6.78
C GLU A 237 23.67 21.16 -7.88
N PHE A 238 24.80 21.82 -8.09
CA PHE A 238 24.98 22.75 -9.21
C PHE A 238 26.30 22.46 -9.91
N LYS A 239 26.21 21.83 -11.07
CA LYS A 239 27.33 21.53 -11.97
C LYS A 239 26.97 22.03 -13.37
N PRO A 240 27.05 23.35 -13.61
CA PRO A 240 26.52 23.98 -14.81
C PRO A 240 27.07 23.29 -16.08
N PRO A 241 26.22 23.06 -17.10
CA PRO A 241 24.83 23.51 -17.25
C PRO A 241 23.77 22.66 -16.51
N LYS A 242 24.18 21.63 -15.76
CA LYS A 242 23.27 20.76 -15.03
C LYS A 242 23.06 21.24 -13.59
N PHE A 243 21.85 21.04 -13.08
CA PHE A 243 21.53 21.33 -11.68
C PHE A 243 20.52 20.31 -11.15
N GLY A 244 20.55 20.06 -9.85
CA GLY A 244 19.65 19.15 -9.15
C GLY A 244 18.91 19.89 -8.05
N ILE A 245 17.59 19.72 -8.01
CA ILE A 245 16.71 20.28 -6.98
C ILE A 245 16.00 19.17 -6.23
N GLU A 246 15.82 19.37 -4.93
CA GLU A 246 14.93 18.58 -4.09
C GLU A 246 13.61 19.34 -3.96
N VAL A 247 12.52 18.69 -4.32
CA VAL A 247 11.16 19.23 -4.29
C VAL A 247 10.33 18.40 -3.32
N THR A 248 9.75 19.03 -2.30
CA THR A 248 8.73 18.40 -1.46
C THR A 248 7.38 18.99 -1.82
N CYS A 249 6.45 18.14 -2.24
CA CYS A 249 5.14 18.56 -2.73
C CYS A 249 4.01 17.61 -2.32
N ILE A 250 2.78 18.09 -2.54
CA ILE A 250 1.52 17.37 -2.37
C ILE A 250 0.69 17.54 -3.63
N ASP A 251 -0.15 16.55 -3.96
CA ASP A 251 -1.12 16.60 -5.07
C ASP A 251 -0.47 16.84 -6.45
N GLU A 252 0.72 16.30 -6.61
CA GLU A 252 1.53 16.45 -7.81
C GLU A 252 1.44 15.24 -8.75
N ALA A 253 1.66 15.51 -10.03
CA ALA A 253 2.09 14.53 -11.01
C ALA A 253 3.57 14.74 -11.40
N CYS A 254 4.20 13.72 -11.98
CA CYS A 254 5.57 13.83 -12.49
C CYS A 254 5.72 14.95 -13.54
N SER A 255 4.67 15.24 -14.32
CA SER A 255 4.63 16.35 -15.28
C SER A 255 4.80 17.72 -14.62
N ASP A 256 4.26 17.90 -13.42
CA ASP A 256 4.29 19.17 -12.71
C ASP A 256 5.70 19.53 -12.23
N ILE A 257 6.47 18.51 -11.82
CA ILE A 257 7.88 18.67 -11.44
C ILE A 257 8.72 19.08 -12.66
N ARG A 258 8.40 18.54 -13.84
CA ARG A 258 9.09 18.92 -15.08
C ARG A 258 8.73 20.33 -15.51
N ARG A 259 7.45 20.71 -15.36
CA ARG A 259 6.96 22.07 -15.58
C ARG A 259 7.66 23.06 -14.65
N LEU A 260 7.83 22.71 -13.37
CA LEU A 260 8.56 23.52 -12.40
C LEU A 260 10.00 23.79 -12.85
N ILE A 261 10.73 22.78 -13.35
CA ILE A 261 12.09 22.98 -13.88
C ILE A 261 12.09 23.95 -15.06
N HIS A 262 11.10 23.83 -15.95
CA HIS A 262 10.95 24.75 -17.07
C HIS A 262 10.69 26.20 -16.60
N GLU A 263 9.77 26.38 -15.65
CA GLU A 263 9.45 27.68 -15.04
C GLU A 263 10.66 28.31 -14.36
N ILE A 264 11.48 27.52 -13.64
CA ILE A 264 12.75 27.98 -13.06
C ILE A 264 13.68 28.52 -14.15
N GLY A 265 13.78 27.82 -15.28
CA GLY A 265 14.56 28.28 -16.45
C GLY A 265 14.08 29.66 -16.93
N LEU A 266 12.78 29.81 -17.14
CA LEU A 266 12.18 31.07 -17.61
C LEU A 266 12.45 32.24 -16.65
N ILE A 267 12.30 32.03 -15.34
CA ILE A 267 12.57 33.06 -14.33
C ILE A 267 14.07 33.44 -14.32
N LEU A 268 14.95 32.49 -14.59
CA LEU A 268 16.40 32.70 -14.77
C LEU A 268 16.78 33.38 -16.09
N LYS A 269 15.80 33.72 -16.94
CA LYS A 269 16.00 34.25 -18.30
C LYS A 269 16.85 33.31 -19.16
N THR A 270 16.59 32.02 -19.05
CA THR A 270 17.18 30.96 -19.89
C THR A 270 16.11 29.91 -20.16
N ASN A 271 16.47 28.84 -20.86
CA ASN A 271 15.59 27.69 -21.00
C ASN A 271 16.09 26.54 -20.13
N ALA A 272 15.18 25.70 -19.65
CA ALA A 272 15.53 24.50 -18.92
C ALA A 272 14.65 23.33 -19.32
N ILE A 273 15.27 22.16 -19.41
CA ILE A 273 14.60 20.88 -19.62
C ILE A 273 14.83 20.00 -18.39
N CYS A 274 13.79 19.26 -17.99
CA CYS A 274 13.96 18.21 -17.01
C CYS A 274 14.54 16.95 -17.65
N THR A 275 15.68 16.50 -17.12
CA THR A 275 16.41 15.31 -17.58
C THR A 275 16.05 14.07 -16.78
N TYR A 276 15.82 14.20 -15.48
CA TYR A 276 15.59 13.09 -14.58
C TYR A 276 14.67 13.49 -13.43
N VAL A 277 13.76 12.60 -13.06
CA VAL A 277 12.86 12.75 -11.91
C VAL A 277 12.87 11.45 -11.12
N GLN A 278 13.18 11.54 -9.84
CA GLN A 278 13.18 10.42 -8.91
C GLN A 278 12.35 10.73 -7.68
N ARG A 279 11.33 9.92 -7.40
CA ARG A 279 10.62 9.96 -6.12
C ARG A 279 11.45 9.26 -5.05
N GLN A 280 12.07 10.05 -4.18
CA GLN A 280 12.87 9.53 -3.06
C GLN A 280 11.98 9.11 -1.89
N GLN A 281 10.85 9.77 -1.70
CA GLN A 281 9.94 9.50 -0.59
C GLN A 281 8.49 9.66 -1.00
N ASP A 282 7.64 8.73 -0.58
CA ASP A 282 6.19 8.85 -0.65
C ASP A 282 5.60 8.69 0.75
N GLY A 283 5.27 9.80 1.43
CA GLY A 283 4.85 9.76 2.84
C GLY A 283 5.90 9.06 3.73
N PRO A 284 5.56 7.96 4.42
CA PRO A 284 6.51 7.21 5.25
C PRO A 284 7.43 6.29 4.44
N PHE A 285 7.17 6.08 3.14
CA PHE A 285 7.92 5.14 2.32
C PHE A 285 9.16 5.81 1.72
N LEU A 286 10.34 5.37 2.13
CA LEU A 286 11.64 5.89 1.66
C LEU A 286 12.26 4.95 0.62
N TYR A 287 12.99 5.52 -0.36
CA TYR A 287 13.64 4.73 -1.41
C TYR A 287 14.81 3.88 -0.91
N ASP A 288 15.47 4.33 0.15
CA ASP A 288 16.64 3.70 0.77
C ASP A 288 16.25 2.77 1.94
N ASP A 289 14.95 2.60 2.20
CA ASP A 289 14.48 1.66 3.22
C ASP A 289 14.72 0.21 2.73
N PRO A 290 15.32 -0.67 3.55
CA PRO A 290 15.50 -2.08 3.20
C PRO A 290 14.17 -2.82 2.92
N ASN A 291 13.04 -2.30 3.40
CA ASN A 291 11.71 -2.86 3.16
C ASN A 291 11.07 -2.34 1.87
N THR A 292 11.67 -1.38 1.18
CA THR A 292 11.28 -0.96 -0.18
C THR A 292 11.91 -1.91 -1.19
N LEU A 293 11.07 -2.72 -1.83
CA LEU A 293 11.55 -3.86 -2.60
C LEU A 293 11.98 -3.44 -4.02
N LEU A 294 13.14 -3.93 -4.46
CA LEU A 294 13.48 -3.92 -5.88
C LEU A 294 12.75 -5.04 -6.61
N LEU A 295 12.47 -4.87 -7.91
CA LEU A 295 11.79 -5.88 -8.72
C LEU A 295 12.47 -7.27 -8.61
N ARG A 296 13.80 -7.35 -8.50
CA ARG A 296 14.55 -8.61 -8.34
C ARG A 296 14.31 -9.29 -6.99
N GLN A 297 14.03 -8.53 -5.95
CA GLN A 297 13.86 -9.00 -4.58
C GLN A 297 12.41 -9.39 -4.25
N ILE A 298 11.50 -9.23 -5.20
CA ILE A 298 10.09 -9.57 -5.00
C ILE A 298 9.95 -11.09 -4.89
N ASN A 299 9.54 -11.51 -3.70
CA ASN A 299 9.18 -12.86 -3.30
C ASN A 299 8.05 -12.70 -2.26
N VAL A 300 7.16 -13.68 -2.14
CA VAL A 300 6.07 -13.74 -1.17
C VAL A 300 6.58 -13.43 0.24
N GLN A 301 7.69 -14.05 0.67
CA GLN A 301 8.28 -13.81 1.99
C GLN A 301 8.70 -12.34 2.18
N ARG A 302 9.42 -11.77 1.20
CA ARG A 302 9.90 -10.38 1.25
C ARG A 302 8.76 -9.38 1.22
N VAL A 303 7.71 -9.65 0.44
CA VAL A 303 6.50 -8.82 0.40
C VAL A 303 5.77 -8.87 1.73
N LEU A 304 5.65 -10.04 2.35
CA LEU A 304 5.05 -10.17 3.68
C LEU A 304 5.86 -9.41 4.75
N GLU A 305 7.19 -9.52 4.73
CA GLU A 305 8.08 -8.76 5.63
C GLU A 305 7.87 -7.24 5.46
N SER A 306 7.91 -6.77 4.22
CA SER A 306 7.64 -5.37 3.88
C SER A 306 6.27 -4.90 4.37
N MET A 307 5.21 -5.69 4.12
CA MET A 307 3.85 -5.39 4.59
C MET A 307 3.76 -5.32 6.12
N THR A 308 4.39 -6.25 6.83
CA THR A 308 4.38 -6.25 8.30
C THR A 308 5.07 -5.02 8.86
N TYR A 309 6.23 -4.65 8.29
CA TYR A 309 6.96 -3.45 8.69
C TYR A 309 6.11 -2.19 8.45
N PHE A 310 5.59 -2.01 7.23
CA PHE A 310 4.80 -0.81 6.90
C PHE A 310 3.45 -0.76 7.61
N ARG A 311 2.89 -1.88 8.02
CA ARG A 311 1.70 -1.91 8.90
C ARG A 311 1.97 -1.25 10.25
N HIS A 312 3.18 -1.37 10.81
CA HIS A 312 3.56 -0.69 12.04
C HIS A 312 3.86 0.79 11.82
N VAL A 313 4.45 1.13 10.67
CA VAL A 313 4.78 2.53 10.33
C VAL A 313 3.52 3.34 10.01
N LEU A 314 2.52 2.72 9.34
CA LEU A 314 1.24 3.34 9.03
C LEU A 314 0.34 3.41 10.28
N THR A 315 0.60 4.39 11.14
CA THR A 315 -0.26 4.65 12.30
C THR A 315 -1.67 5.05 11.82
N PRO A 316 -2.77 4.56 12.44
CA PRO A 316 -4.13 4.92 12.05
C PRO A 316 -4.39 6.44 12.03
N GLY A 317 -3.68 7.22 12.86
CA GLY A 317 -3.73 8.68 12.84
C GLY A 317 -3.21 9.32 11.55
N MET A 318 -2.21 8.72 10.90
CA MET A 318 -1.65 9.22 9.63
C MET A 318 -2.58 9.03 8.44
N LEU A 319 -3.41 7.98 8.49
CA LEU A 319 -4.37 7.63 7.44
C LEU A 319 -5.75 8.26 7.66
N LYS A 320 -5.97 8.92 8.81
CA LYS A 320 -7.17 9.73 9.05
C LYS A 320 -7.00 11.07 8.35
N ARG A 321 -7.83 11.34 7.33
CA ARG A 321 -8.41 12.68 7.23
C ARG A 321 -9.64 12.68 8.12
N HIS A 322 -9.75 13.66 9.02
CA HIS A 322 -10.99 13.90 9.75
C HIS A 322 -12.07 14.33 8.75
N THR A 323 -12.84 13.36 8.30
CA THR A 323 -14.21 13.60 7.86
C THR A 323 -15.10 13.16 8.99
N HIS A 324 -16.12 13.95 9.29
CA HIS A 324 -17.23 13.69 10.21
C HIS A 324 -18.08 12.43 9.84
N PHE A 325 -17.49 11.43 9.19
CA PHE A 325 -18.15 10.22 8.74
C PHE A 325 -17.47 8.98 9.33
N ARG A 326 -18.16 8.48 10.35
CA ARG A 326 -18.23 7.12 10.90
C ARG A 326 -16.96 6.44 11.42
N ASN A 327 -17.07 6.11 12.70
CA ASN A 327 -16.31 5.10 13.43
C ASN A 327 -16.32 3.76 12.68
N GLU A 328 -15.30 3.51 11.88
CA GLU A 328 -14.91 2.15 11.53
C GLU A 328 -13.55 1.89 12.15
N THR A 329 -13.58 1.25 13.31
CA THR A 329 -12.41 0.73 13.99
C THR A 329 -11.77 -0.33 13.09
N LEU A 330 -10.55 -0.05 12.62
CA LEU A 330 -9.69 -1.01 11.93
C LEU A 330 -9.42 -2.19 12.88
N VAL A 331 -10.07 -3.33 12.68
CA VAL A 331 -9.64 -4.61 13.25
C VAL A 331 -8.79 -5.31 12.18
N LEU A 332 -7.48 -5.15 12.30
CA LEU A 332 -6.53 -5.89 11.47
C LEU A 332 -6.31 -7.27 12.12
N PRO A 333 -6.40 -8.39 11.39
CA PRO A 333 -6.19 -9.71 11.98
C PRO A 333 -4.76 -9.84 12.52
N ASP A 334 -4.64 -10.42 13.72
CA ASP A 334 -3.38 -10.62 14.44
C ASP A 334 -2.54 -11.74 13.78
N PRO A 335 -1.23 -11.53 13.58
CA PRO A 335 -0.32 -12.60 13.23
C PRO A 335 0.35 -13.08 14.52
N VAL A 336 -0.26 -14.05 15.21
CA VAL A 336 0.36 -15.10 16.06
C VAL A 336 -0.76 -15.77 16.87
N SER A 337 -0.79 -17.09 16.81
CA SER A 337 -1.83 -17.98 17.31
C SER A 337 -2.09 -17.93 18.81
N LYS A 338 -3.35 -18.18 19.20
CA LYS A 338 -3.62 -19.28 20.15
C LYS A 338 -4.47 -20.33 19.44
N ALA A 339 -4.01 -21.57 19.47
CA ALA A 339 -4.72 -22.73 18.97
C ALA A 339 -6.08 -22.89 19.70
N PRO A 340 -7.13 -23.42 19.05
CA PRO A 340 -8.30 -23.87 19.77
C PRO A 340 -7.98 -25.23 20.42
N THR A 341 -7.80 -25.23 21.73
CA THR A 341 -7.86 -26.47 22.51
C THR A 341 -9.29 -26.98 22.44
N GLN A 342 -9.48 -28.13 21.80
CA GLN A 342 -10.66 -28.97 22.02
C GLN A 342 -10.60 -29.50 23.46
N THR A 343 -11.62 -29.22 24.27
CA THR A 343 -11.98 -30.11 25.37
C THR A 343 -13.50 -30.22 25.49
N LEU A 344 -13.92 -31.47 25.60
CA LEU A 344 -15.26 -32.04 25.69
C LEU A 344 -16.16 -31.49 26.81
N LEU A 345 -17.47 -31.52 26.52
CA LEU A 345 -18.60 -31.94 27.38
C LEU A 345 -18.32 -32.17 28.88
N THR A 346 -19.01 -31.43 29.74
CA THR A 346 -19.79 -32.00 30.88
C THR A 346 -20.87 -31.01 31.36
N ALA A 347 -21.97 -31.57 31.84
CA ALA A 347 -23.25 -30.93 32.15
C ALA A 347 -23.40 -30.49 33.62
N ALA A 348 -24.52 -29.78 33.88
CA ALA A 348 -25.18 -29.48 35.17
C ALA A 348 -24.47 -28.44 36.08
N SER A 349 -25.09 -27.52 36.82
CA SER A 349 -26.49 -27.30 37.26
C SER A 349 -26.62 -25.91 37.92
N ASP A 350 -27.85 -25.38 37.92
CA ASP A 350 -28.54 -24.65 39.00
C ASP A 350 -28.26 -23.18 39.41
N THR A 351 -29.41 -22.47 39.46
CA THR A 351 -29.93 -21.51 40.46
C THR A 351 -29.47 -20.04 40.50
N GLN A 352 -30.43 -19.18 40.09
CA GLN A 352 -31.08 -18.11 40.86
C GLN A 352 -30.27 -17.02 41.59
N ASP A 353 -30.49 -15.79 41.12
CA ASP A 353 -31.14 -14.67 41.84
C ASP A 353 -30.30 -13.63 42.60
N LYS A 354 -30.85 -12.40 42.54
CA LYS A 354 -30.63 -11.16 43.32
C LYS A 354 -29.66 -10.10 42.79
N GLY A 355 -30.23 -8.94 42.53
CA GLY A 355 -29.55 -7.67 42.32
C GLY A 355 -29.63 -6.71 43.51
N VAL A 356 -29.28 -5.47 43.19
CA VAL A 356 -29.43 -4.21 43.95
C VAL A 356 -28.43 -4.05 45.12
N THR A 357 -27.53 -3.06 45.04
CA THR A 357 -27.65 -1.71 45.64
C THR A 357 -26.38 -0.90 45.39
N THR A 358 -26.59 0.36 44.99
CA THR A 358 -25.66 1.49 45.06
C THR A 358 -25.46 1.93 46.51
N ASP A 359 -24.32 2.56 46.79
CA ASP A 359 -24.17 3.89 47.41
C ASP A 359 -22.78 4.00 48.03
N ASP A 360 -22.12 5.15 47.83
CA ASP A 360 -21.51 5.95 48.90
C ASP A 360 -20.78 7.16 48.29
N ASP A 361 -21.54 8.26 48.21
CA ASP A 361 -21.04 9.63 48.32
C ASP A 361 -20.57 9.90 49.75
N THR A 362 -19.59 10.80 49.93
CA THR A 362 -19.32 11.64 51.12
C THR A 362 -17.90 12.25 50.96
N LEU A 363 -17.56 13.55 51.12
CA LEU A 363 -18.11 14.68 51.87
C LEU A 363 -17.52 16.02 51.37
N LEU A 364 -18.39 17.05 51.38
CA LEU A 364 -18.24 18.41 51.95
C LEU A 364 -17.26 19.42 51.31
N GLU A 365 -17.74 20.55 50.79
CA GLU A 365 -18.20 21.78 51.52
C GLU A 365 -17.00 22.46 52.22
N GLU A 366 -16.74 23.78 52.15
CA GLU A 366 -17.57 24.91 51.77
C GLU A 366 -16.72 26.22 51.82
N LEU A 367 -17.25 27.27 51.17
CA LEU A 367 -17.13 28.72 51.47
C LEU A 367 -15.77 29.40 51.19
N SER A 368 -15.70 30.61 50.64
CA SER A 368 -16.58 31.79 50.75
C SER A 368 -16.39 32.70 49.51
N GLU A 369 -17.45 33.14 48.82
CA GLU A 369 -18.03 34.51 48.91
C GLU A 369 -17.01 35.65 48.69
N THR A 370 -17.20 36.72 47.90
CA THR A 370 -18.33 37.48 47.32
C THR A 370 -17.65 38.46 46.32
N SER A 371 -18.23 38.95 45.22
CA SER A 371 -19.19 40.07 45.11
C SER A 371 -18.90 40.72 43.74
N VAL A 372 -19.94 41.00 42.96
CA VAL A 372 -19.90 41.89 41.77
C VAL A 372 -20.86 43.04 42.05
N GLY A 373 -20.41 44.27 41.80
CA GLY A 373 -21.27 45.44 41.75
C GLY A 373 -20.48 46.74 41.69
N GLY A 374 -20.43 47.34 40.49
CA GLY A 374 -19.79 48.64 40.22
C GLY A 374 -19.42 48.81 38.76
#